data_AF-A0A3C1KNR9-F1
#
_entry.id   AF-A0A3C1KNR9-F1
#
_cell.length_a   1.000
_cell.length_b   1.000
_cell.length_c   1.000
_cell.angle_alpha   90.00
_cell.angle_beta   90.00
_cell.angle_gamma   90.00
#
_symmetry.space_group_name_H-M   'P 1'
#
loop_
_entity.id
_entity.type
_entity.pdbx_description
1 polymer ?
#
loop_
_entity_poly.entity_id
_entity_poly.type
_entity_poly.pdbx_seq_one_letter_code
_entity_poly.pdbx_strand_id
1 'polypeptide(L)' 'LFYVFQHKGIMFVASTAFLGDMPANWFLGIEPNAFGAVGAVVNFAVAMLVSRVTSAPPASVQELVEHIRVPAGASAAQDH' A
#
# COMPACT_ATOMS: atom_id res chain seq x y z
N LEU A 1 -7.44 1.50 15.80
CA LEU A 1 -6.58 0.35 16.15
C LEU A 1 -7.27 -0.70 17.03
N PHE A 2 -8.09 -0.34 18.02
CA PHE A 2 -8.71 -1.33 18.94
C PHE A 2 -9.62 -2.39 18.29
N TYR A 3 -10.27 -2.07 17.17
CA TYR A 3 -11.28 -2.93 16.54
C TYR A 3 -10.72 -4.25 15.94
N VAL A 4 -9.46 -4.25 15.48
CA VAL A 4 -8.82 -5.46 14.91
C VAL A 4 -8.43 -6.44 16.02
N PHE A 5 -7.93 -5.93 17.16
CA PHE A 5 -7.53 -6.77 18.29
C PHE A 5 -8.72 -7.51 18.94
N GLN A 6 -9.90 -6.91 18.89
CA GLN A 6 -11.13 -7.50 19.43
C GLN A 6 -11.54 -8.80 18.69
N HIS A 7 -11.29 -8.87 17.38
CA HIS A 7 -11.69 -9.99 16.51
C HIS A 7 -10.54 -10.94 16.13
N LYS A 8 -9.28 -10.50 16.18
CA LYS A 8 -8.10 -11.31 15.80
C LYS A 8 -7.16 -11.62 16.97
N GLY A 9 -7.45 -11.12 18.16
CA GLY A 9 -6.59 -11.27 19.34
C GLY A 9 -5.39 -10.31 19.34
N ILE A 10 -4.74 -10.20 20.49
CA ILE A 10 -3.50 -9.43 20.65
C ILE A 10 -2.38 -10.22 19.96
N MET A 11 -1.59 -9.57 19.09
CA MET A 11 -0.49 -10.22 18.34
C MET A 11 -0.92 -11.44 17.49
N PHE A 12 -2.15 -11.47 16.96
CA PHE A 12 -2.68 -12.58 16.13
C PHE A 12 -2.82 -13.93 16.85
N VAL A 13 -2.77 -13.93 18.19
CA VAL A 13 -3.04 -15.12 19.00
C VAL A 13 -4.54 -15.28 19.17
N ALA A 14 -5.14 -16.19 18.40
CA ALA A 14 -6.58 -16.39 18.30
C ALA A 14 -7.28 -16.69 19.65
N SER A 15 -6.57 -17.27 20.62
CA SER A 15 -7.12 -17.56 21.96
C SER A 15 -7.39 -16.32 22.83
N THR A 16 -6.97 -15.13 22.39
CA THR A 16 -7.20 -13.85 23.08
C THR A 16 -8.30 -13.00 22.44
N ALA A 17 -8.96 -13.51 21.40
CA ALA A 17 -10.11 -12.85 20.78
C ALA A 17 -11.35 -13.02 21.68
N PHE A 18 -12.00 -11.90 22.02
CA PHE A 18 -13.16 -11.89 22.94
C PHE A 18 -14.50 -11.85 22.20
N LEU A 19 -14.48 -11.38 20.94
CA LEU A 19 -15.59 -11.47 20.00
C LEU A 19 -15.21 -12.56 19.00
N GLY A 20 -16.03 -13.60 18.90
CA GLY A 20 -15.84 -14.72 17.97
C GLY A 20 -15.70 -14.24 16.51
N ASP A 21 -15.35 -15.18 15.62
CA ASP A 21 -15.02 -14.88 14.23
C ASP A 21 -16.07 -13.96 13.59
N MET A 22 -15.58 -12.87 13.02
CA MET A 22 -16.37 -11.99 12.18
C MET A 22 -16.97 -12.82 11.03
N PRO A 23 -18.29 -12.76 10.79
CA PRO A 23 -18.94 -13.59 9.77
C PRO A 23 -18.24 -13.44 8.42
N ALA A 24 -18.16 -14.54 7.67
CA ALA A 24 -17.44 -14.67 6.38
C ALA A 24 -17.87 -13.70 5.25
N ASN A 25 -18.77 -12.75 5.55
CA ASN A 25 -19.34 -11.77 4.61
C ASN A 25 -19.19 -10.33 5.13
N TRP A 26 -18.09 -10.01 5.81
CA TRP A 26 -17.98 -8.76 6.58
C TRP A 26 -18.06 -7.46 5.72
N PHE A 27 -17.80 -7.45 4.42
CA PHE A 27 -18.17 -6.30 3.57
C PHE A 27 -18.34 -6.75 2.12
N LEU A 28 -19.55 -6.65 1.56
CA LEU A 28 -19.87 -7.04 0.17
C LEU A 28 -19.50 -8.50 -0.21
N GLY A 29 -19.36 -9.41 0.75
CA GLY A 29 -18.92 -10.80 0.51
C GLY A 29 -17.40 -10.95 0.40
N ILE A 30 -16.63 -9.93 0.74
CA ILE A 30 -15.16 -9.97 0.77
C ILE A 30 -14.74 -10.52 2.14
N GLU A 31 -13.96 -11.59 2.12
CA GLU A 31 -13.38 -12.15 3.33
C GLU A 31 -12.46 -11.11 4.02
N PRO A 32 -12.39 -11.11 5.36
CA PRO A 32 -11.60 -10.13 6.11
C PRO A 32 -10.10 -10.10 5.75
N ASN A 33 -9.56 -11.22 5.26
CA ASN A 33 -8.18 -11.38 4.78
C ASN A 33 -7.92 -10.64 3.45
N ALA A 34 -8.94 -10.46 2.60
CA ALA A 34 -8.85 -9.96 1.24
C ALA A 34 -9.21 -8.47 1.12
N PHE A 35 -9.62 -7.83 2.22
CA PHE A 35 -9.97 -6.41 2.25
C PHE A 35 -8.79 -5.50 1.85
N GLY A 36 -7.54 -5.98 1.95
CA GLY A 36 -6.35 -5.26 1.50
C GLY A 36 -6.39 -4.85 0.03
N ALA A 37 -7.05 -5.64 -0.84
CA ALA A 37 -7.20 -5.29 -2.26
C ALA A 37 -8.05 -4.03 -2.46
N VAL A 38 -9.14 -3.88 -1.70
CA VAL A 38 -9.99 -2.68 -1.72
C VAL A 38 -9.21 -1.47 -1.23
N GLY A 39 -8.46 -1.63 -0.14
CA GLY A 39 -7.58 -0.57 0.38
C GLY A 39 -6.51 -0.13 -0.63
N ALA A 40 -5.89 -1.07 -1.33
CA ALA A 40 -4.92 -0.79 -2.37
C ALA A 40 -5.55 0.02 -3.52
N VAL A 41 -6.71 -0.41 -4.03
CA VAL A 41 -7.43 0.30 -5.11
C VAL A 41 -7.74 1.73 -4.70
N VAL A 42 -8.26 1.95 -3.50
CA VAL A 42 -8.54 3.30 -2.98
C VAL A 42 -7.26 4.12 -2.86
N ASN A 43 -6.18 3.55 -2.30
CA ASN A 43 -4.90 4.25 -2.17
C ASN A 43 -4.32 4.68 -3.53
N PHE A 44 -4.31 3.77 -4.51
CA PHE A 44 -3.82 4.08 -5.86
C PHE A 44 -4.70 5.11 -6.56
N ALA A 45 -6.03 5.03 -6.43
CA ALA A 45 -6.94 6.01 -6.99
C ALA A 45 -6.70 7.42 -6.41
N VAL A 46 -6.59 7.52 -5.08
CA VAL A 46 -6.29 8.79 -4.40
C VAL A 46 -4.91 9.31 -4.80
N ALA A 47 -3.88 8.46 -4.80
CA ALA A 47 -2.53 8.85 -5.19
C ALA A 47 -2.47 9.38 -6.63
N MET A 48 -3.12 8.70 -7.58
CA MET A 48 -3.20 9.14 -8.98
C MET A 48 -3.96 10.47 -9.11
N LEU A 49 -5.08 10.62 -8.41
CA LEU A 49 -5.86 11.85 -8.42
C LEU A 49 -5.06 13.02 -7.88
N VAL A 50 -4.49 12.88 -6.68
CA VAL A 50 -3.66 13.92 -6.07
C VAL A 50 -2.46 14.26 -6.95
N SER A 51 -1.79 13.26 -7.53
CA SER A 51 -0.66 13.47 -8.43
C SER A 51 -1.04 14.21 -9.72
N ARG A 52 -2.30 14.13 -10.18
CA ARG A 52 -2.79 14.80 -11.39
C ARG A 52 -3.35 16.19 -11.13
N VAL A 53 -3.92 16.42 -9.96
CA VAL A 53 -4.56 17.70 -9.58
C VAL A 53 -3.55 18.66 -8.93
N THR A 54 -2.41 18.16 -8.45
CA THR A 54 -1.34 18.97 -7.85
C THR A 54 -0.33 19.42 -8.91
N SER A 55 0.31 20.57 -8.67
CA SER A 55 1.42 21.06 -9.49
C SER A 55 2.55 20.03 -9.57
N ALA A 56 3.18 19.95 -10.74
CA ALA A 56 4.35 19.10 -10.94
C ALA A 56 5.48 19.46 -9.94
N PRO A 57 6.30 18.49 -9.50
CA PRO A 57 7.45 18.75 -8.64
C PRO A 57 8.39 19.81 -9.27
N PRO A 58 9.07 20.66 -8.48
CA PRO A 58 10.02 21.63 -9.02
C PRO A 58 11.13 20.98 -9.85
N ALA A 59 11.66 21.71 -10.84
CA ALA A 59 12.67 21.20 -11.78
C ALA A 59 13.91 20.60 -11.08
N SER A 60 14.40 21.23 -10.01
CA SER A 60 15.54 20.74 -9.23
C SER A 60 15.31 19.37 -8.59
N VAL A 61 14.06 19.06 -8.22
CA VAL A 61 13.67 17.75 -7.66
C VAL A 61 13.59 16.70 -8.76
N GLN A 62 13.07 17.07 -9.93
CA GLN A 62 13.01 16.16 -11.08
C GLN A 62 14.42 15.78 -11.55
N GLU A 63 15.32 16.76 -11.62
CA GLU A 63 16.74 16.55 -11.97
C GLU A 63 17.45 15.66 -10.96
N LEU A 64 17.23 15.88 -9.65
CA LEU A 64 17.75 15.01 -8.60
C LEU A 64 17.27 13.57 -8.77
N VAL A 65 15.98 13.37 -9.05
CA VAL A 65 15.42 12.03 -9.26
C VAL A 65 16.05 11.37 -10.49
N GLU A 66 16.25 12.09 -11.59
CA GLU A 66 16.87 11.56 -12.81
C GLU A 66 18.32 11.11 -12.55
N HIS A 67 19.09 11.90 -11.79
CA HIS A 67 20.44 11.54 -11.37
C HIS A 67 20.50 10.34 -10.41
N ILE A 68 19.47 10.13 -9.58
CA ILE A 68 19.36 8.92 -8.75
C ILE A 68 18.95 7.71 -9.59
N ARG A 69 18.08 7.93 -10.59
CA ARG A 69 17.49 6.88 -11.42
C ARG A 69 18.51 6.24 -12.36
N VAL A 70 19.51 7.02 -12.80
CA VAL A 70 20.65 6.53 -13.56
C VAL A 70 21.84 6.46 -12.60
N PRO A 71 22.24 5.27 -12.10
CA PRO A 71 23.40 5.19 -11.23
C PRO A 71 24.61 5.72 -12.00
N ALA A 72 25.33 6.67 -11.40
CA ALA A 72 26.62 7.16 -11.89
C ALA A 72 27.58 5.97 -12.01
N GLY A 73 27.62 5.35 -13.19
CA GLY A 73 28.37 4.10 -13.44
C GLY A 73 27.60 2.97 -14.13
N ALA A 74 26.33 3.15 -14.52
CA ALA A 74 25.70 2.26 -15.51
C ALA A 74 26.33 2.50 -16.88
N SER A 75 27.56 1.99 -17.07
CA SER A 75 28.14 1.81 -18.38
C SER A 75 27.18 0.94 -19.19
N ALA A 76 26.90 1.34 -20.42
CA ALA A 76 26.14 0.53 -21.37
C ALA A 76 26.70 -0.90 -21.36
N ALA A 77 25.79 -1.89 -21.32
CA ALA A 77 26.15 -3.29 -21.41
C ALA A 77 27.08 -3.47 -22.62
N GLN A 78 28.29 -3.98 -22.38
CA GLN A 78 29.17 -4.39 -23.46
C GLN A 78 28.60 -5.73 -23.94
N ASP A 79 28.11 -5.77 -25.19
CA ASP A 79 27.66 -7.02 -25.82
C ASP A 79 28.78 -8.07 -25.75
N HIS A 80 28.40 -9.33 -25.48
CA HIS A 80 29.26 -10.51 -25.58
C HIS A 80 28.90 -11.30 -26.83
#